data_AF-A0A8S3HF61-F1
#
_entry.id   AF-A0A8S3HF61-F1
#
_cell.length_a   1.000
_cell.length_b   1.000
_cell.length_c   1.000
_cell.angle_alpha   90.00
_cell.angle_beta   90.00
_cell.angle_gamma   90.00
#
_symmetry.space_group_name_H-M   'P 1'
#
loop_
_entity.id
_entity.type
_entity.pdbx_description
1 polymer ?
#
loop_
_entity_poly.entity_id
_entity_poly.type
_entity_poly.pdbx_seq_one_letter_code
_entity_poly.pdbx_strand_id
1 'polypeptide(L)'
;MSNTYSNLRAAAKPFYPSGINNFKEKVRSQIRQWGFKTSDQTLIDEVLTEWLMAGTLEKALKQWENITVEESVTEQALLNILCYNVQGWGSRSLEVTETVFKIEASIGVFTEVGELWNASRIPHFNIFHQGGTNKSGGVCVAIGKHLKGCRVSCN
;
A
#
# COMPACT_ATOMS: atom_id res chain seq x y z
N MET A 1 -10.76 13.46 -20.55
CA MET A 1 -11.04 12.26 -19.72
C MET A 1 -10.74 12.65 -18.28
N SER A 2 -11.65 12.38 -17.35
CA SER A 2 -11.47 12.73 -15.92
C SER A 2 -10.43 11.80 -15.31
N ASN A 3 -9.29 12.32 -14.85
CA ASN A 3 -8.32 11.53 -14.08
C ASN A 3 -8.93 11.25 -12.70
N THR A 4 -9.18 9.97 -12.40
CA THR A 4 -9.75 9.56 -11.12
C THR A 4 -8.63 9.18 -10.18
N TYR A 5 -8.40 10.00 -9.15
CA TYR A 5 -7.59 9.62 -7.99
C TYR A 5 -8.49 9.56 -6.76
N SER A 6 -8.15 8.70 -5.81
CA SER A 6 -8.84 8.61 -4.53
C SER A 6 -7.88 9.01 -3.41
N ASN A 7 -8.40 9.82 -2.48
CA ASN A 7 -7.73 10.14 -1.23
C ASN A 7 -8.38 9.31 -0.12
N LEU A 8 -7.59 8.44 0.48
CA LEU A 8 -8.02 7.63 1.61
C LEU A 8 -7.33 8.18 2.87
N ARG A 9 -8.14 8.47 3.89
CA ARG A 9 -7.64 8.77 5.23
C ARG A 9 -7.69 7.50 6.05
N ALA A 10 -6.53 6.96 6.42
CA ALA A 10 -6.43 5.81 7.29
C ALA A 10 -6.00 6.24 8.69
N ALA A 11 -6.74 5.78 9.70
CA ALA A 11 -6.28 5.83 11.08
C ALA A 11 -5.47 4.55 11.35
N ALA A 12 -4.15 4.67 11.48
CA ALA A 12 -3.33 3.56 11.88
C ALA A 12 -3.50 3.32 13.39
N LYS A 13 -4.16 2.23 13.76
CA LYS A 13 -4.10 1.70 15.13
C LYS A 13 -3.04 0.61 15.19
N PRO A 14 -2.31 0.45 16.32
CA PRO A 14 -1.47 -0.71 16.52
C PRO A 14 -2.30 -1.99 16.35
N PHE A 15 -1.91 -2.82 15.38
CA PHE A 15 -2.51 -4.13 15.18
C PHE A 15 -1.78 -5.15 16.05
N TYR A 16 -2.51 -5.82 16.93
CA TYR A 16 -1.98 -6.90 17.78
C TYR A 16 -2.46 -8.24 17.23
N PRO A 17 -1.58 -9.02 16.55
CA PRO A 17 -1.97 -10.32 16.00
C PRO A 17 -2.18 -11.33 17.13
N SER A 18 -3.43 -11.52 17.54
CA SER A 18 -3.82 -12.65 18.38
C SER A 18 -3.92 -13.92 17.52
N GLY A 19 -2.81 -14.67 17.36
CA GLY A 19 -2.77 -16.03 16.80
C GLY A 19 -3.19 -16.21 15.32
N ILE A 20 -2.34 -16.87 14.52
CA ILE A 20 -2.57 -17.09 13.07
C ILE A 20 -3.80 -17.97 12.78
N ASN A 21 -4.13 -18.90 13.69
CA ASN A 21 -5.14 -19.94 13.45
C ASN A 21 -6.58 -19.43 13.30
N ASN A 22 -6.87 -18.15 13.60
CA ASN A 22 -8.18 -17.51 13.38
C ASN A 22 -8.07 -16.16 12.63
N PHE A 23 -6.90 -15.84 12.05
CA PHE A 23 -6.69 -14.55 11.39
C PHE A 23 -7.55 -14.41 10.13
N LYS A 24 -7.58 -15.45 9.28
CA LYS A 24 -8.30 -15.43 8.01
C LYS A 24 -9.81 -15.25 8.21
N GLU A 25 -10.40 -15.94 9.20
CA GLU A 25 -11.83 -15.83 9.50
C GLU A 25 -12.18 -14.48 10.14
N LYS A 26 -11.30 -13.95 10.99
CA LYS A 26 -11.46 -12.60 11.57
C LYS A 26 -11.41 -11.50 10.50
N VAL A 27 -10.53 -11.62 9.51
CA VAL A 27 -10.49 -10.67 8.39
C VAL A 27 -11.73 -10.81 7.52
N ARG A 28 -12.15 -12.03 7.18
CA ARG A 28 -13.40 -12.28 6.44
C ARG A 28 -14.62 -11.69 7.14
N SER A 29 -14.73 -11.84 8.46
CA SER A 29 -15.87 -11.29 9.22
C SER A 29 -15.87 -9.76 9.22
N GLN A 30 -14.70 -9.12 9.34
CA GLN A 30 -14.57 -7.66 9.25
C GLN A 30 -14.93 -7.14 7.86
N ILE A 31 -14.46 -7.78 6.79
CA ILE A 31 -14.77 -7.36 5.41
C ILE A 31 -16.28 -7.44 5.15
N ARG A 32 -16.94 -8.50 5.64
CA ARG A 32 -18.40 -8.61 5.57
C ARG A 32 -19.09 -7.49 6.36
N GLN A 33 -18.60 -7.19 7.55
CA GLN A 33 -19.12 -6.11 8.39
C GLN A 33 -18.98 -4.73 7.73
N TRP A 34 -17.90 -4.51 6.98
CA TRP A 34 -17.67 -3.28 6.22
C TRP A 34 -18.49 -3.18 4.93
N GLY A 35 -19.24 -4.23 4.57
CA GLY A 35 -20.16 -4.20 3.43
C GLY A 35 -19.49 -4.27 2.07
N PHE A 36 -18.28 -4.83 1.98
CA PHE A 36 -17.63 -5.07 0.68
C PHE A 36 -18.46 -6.03 -0.18
N LYS A 37 -18.43 -5.83 -1.51
CA LYS A 37 -19.14 -6.69 -2.44
C LYS A 37 -18.56 -8.10 -2.42
N THR A 38 -19.38 -9.10 -2.78
CA THR A 38 -18.93 -10.50 -2.84
C THR A 38 -17.72 -10.69 -3.78
N SER A 39 -17.67 -9.97 -4.90
CA SER A 39 -16.51 -9.99 -5.81
C SER A 39 -15.22 -9.55 -5.13
N ASP A 40 -15.30 -8.48 -4.32
CA ASP A 40 -14.15 -7.90 -3.63
C ASP A 40 -13.74 -8.82 -2.47
N GLN A 41 -14.72 -9.43 -1.80
CA GLN A 41 -14.47 -10.45 -0.78
C GLN A 41 -13.70 -11.65 -1.35
N THR A 42 -14.07 -12.15 -2.53
CA THR A 42 -13.36 -13.25 -3.19
C THR A 42 -11.92 -12.87 -3.50
N LEU A 43 -11.70 -11.68 -4.08
CA LEU A 43 -10.35 -11.21 -4.41
C LEU A 43 -9.49 -11.03 -3.15
N ILE A 44 -10.04 -10.46 -2.08
CA ILE A 44 -9.31 -10.35 -0.81
C ILE A 44 -9.00 -11.74 -0.25
N ASP A 45 -9.90 -12.72 -0.39
CA ASP A 45 -9.66 -14.08 0.07
C ASP A 45 -8.53 -14.79 -0.69
N GLU A 46 -8.44 -14.57 -2.00
CA GLU A 46 -7.34 -15.05 -2.84
C GLU A 46 -6.02 -14.44 -2.37
N VAL A 47 -5.97 -13.13 -2.17
CA VAL A 47 -4.77 -12.42 -1.65
C VAL A 47 -4.37 -12.94 -0.27
N LEU A 48 -5.32 -13.10 0.65
CA LEU A 48 -5.04 -13.65 1.98
C LEU A 48 -4.52 -15.08 1.92
N THR A 49 -5.07 -15.89 1.01
CA THR A 49 -4.62 -17.27 0.82
C THR A 49 -3.19 -17.30 0.30
N GLU A 50 -2.89 -16.51 -0.73
CA GLU A 50 -1.54 -16.38 -1.29
C GLU A 50 -0.55 -15.95 -0.19
N TRP A 51 -0.89 -14.92 0.57
CA TRP A 51 -0.01 -14.38 1.61
C TRP A 51 0.25 -15.36 2.76
N LEU A 52 -0.75 -16.17 3.11
CA LEU A 52 -0.60 -17.24 4.09
C LEU A 52 0.27 -18.38 3.53
N MET A 53 0.00 -18.83 2.31
CA MET A 53 0.70 -19.96 1.68
C MET A 53 2.17 -19.64 1.38
N ALA A 54 2.48 -18.43 0.94
CA ALA A 54 3.84 -17.98 0.63
C ALA A 54 4.67 -17.64 1.89
N GLY A 55 4.07 -17.71 3.08
CA GLY A 55 4.67 -17.25 4.33
C GLY A 55 4.94 -15.74 4.35
N THR A 56 4.44 -14.98 3.37
CA THR A 56 4.58 -13.52 3.28
C THR A 56 3.96 -12.85 4.49
N LEU A 57 2.77 -13.30 4.90
CA LEU A 57 2.11 -12.79 6.09
C LEU A 57 2.96 -13.05 7.35
N GLU A 58 3.49 -14.25 7.51
CA GLU A 58 4.34 -14.60 8.66
C GLU A 58 5.62 -13.75 8.68
N LYS A 59 6.28 -13.56 7.54
CA LYS A 59 7.45 -12.69 7.42
C LYS A 59 7.12 -11.24 7.77
N ALA A 60 6.00 -10.71 7.27
CA ALA A 60 5.55 -9.37 7.56
C ALA A 60 5.23 -9.20 9.06
N LEU A 61 4.53 -10.16 9.67
CA LEU A 61 4.20 -10.16 11.10
C LEU A 61 5.47 -10.27 11.96
N LYS A 62 6.43 -11.15 11.62
CA LYS A 62 7.72 -11.23 12.32
C LYS A 62 8.51 -9.94 12.23
N GLN A 63 8.54 -9.30 11.06
CA GLN A 63 9.16 -7.97 10.92
C GLN A 63 8.46 -6.94 11.81
N TRP A 64 7.13 -6.97 11.85
CA TRP A 64 6.32 -6.09 12.70
C TRP A 64 6.60 -6.29 14.19
N GLU A 65 6.63 -7.54 14.67
CA GLU A 65 6.91 -7.89 16.07
C GLU A 65 8.32 -7.47 16.51
N ASN A 66 9.28 -7.46 15.58
CA ASN A 66 10.65 -7.02 15.84
C ASN A 66 10.81 -5.49 15.81
N ILE A 67 9.79 -4.74 15.39
CA ILE A 67 9.82 -3.28 15.48
C ILE A 67 9.54 -2.89 16.93
N THR A 68 10.57 -2.37 17.60
CA THR A 68 10.43 -1.71 18.90
C THR A 68 9.60 -0.44 18.69
N VAL A 69 8.34 -0.48 19.12
CA VAL A 69 7.51 0.72 19.16
C VAL A 69 7.97 1.52 20.37
N GLU A 70 8.58 2.68 20.14
CA GLU A 70 8.78 3.65 21.22
C GLU A 70 7.38 4.03 21.75
N GLU A 71 7.08 3.72 23.01
CA GLU A 71 5.77 3.86 23.67
C GLU A 71 5.21 5.30 23.67
N SER A 72 5.95 6.27 23.11
CA SER A 72 5.63 7.69 23.13
C SER A 72 4.56 8.14 22.12
N VAL A 73 4.17 7.30 21.15
CA VAL A 73 3.18 7.71 20.14
C VAL A 73 1.76 7.33 20.58
N THR A 74 1.20 8.12 21.49
CA THR A 74 -0.23 8.06 21.89
C THR A 74 -1.18 8.65 20.85
N GLU A 75 -0.67 9.28 19.80
CA GLU A 75 -1.49 9.95 18.79
C GLU A 75 -1.74 9.07 17.57
N GLN A 76 -3.00 8.91 17.21
CA GLN A 76 -3.39 8.36 15.91
C GLN A 76 -2.91 9.31 14.81
N ALA A 77 -1.78 9.00 14.18
CA ALA A 77 -1.36 9.73 13.00
C ALA A 77 -2.31 9.40 11.85
N LEU A 78 -2.96 10.44 11.31
CA LEU A 78 -3.73 10.29 10.08
C LEU A 78 -2.77 10.13 8.91
N LEU A 79 -2.87 8.99 8.22
CA LEU A 79 -2.12 8.75 7.00
C LEU A 79 -3.00 9.12 5.81
N ASN A 80 -2.58 10.13 5.06
CA ASN A 80 -3.16 10.45 3.75
C ASN A 80 -2.56 9.49 2.73
N ILE A 81 -3.40 8.67 2.12
CA ILE A 81 -3.01 7.70 1.10
C ILE A 81 -3.56 8.14 -0.24
N LEU A 82 -2.67 8.37 -1.19
CA LEU A 82 -3.00 8.64 -2.59
C LEU A 82 -3.04 7.34 -3.37
N CYS A 83 -4.18 7.01 -3.97
CA CYS A 83 -4.25 5.98 -5.00
C CYS A 83 -4.51 6.63 -6.35
N TYR A 84 -3.60 6.44 -7.31
CA TYR A 84 -3.68 7.09 -8.61
C TYR A 84 -3.26 6.14 -9.75
N ASN A 85 -4.18 5.88 -10.68
CA ASN A 85 -3.87 5.25 -11.95
C ASN A 85 -3.21 6.27 -12.89
N VAL A 86 -1.89 6.17 -13.05
CA VAL A 86 -1.06 7.20 -13.71
C VAL A 86 -1.13 7.11 -15.23
N GLN A 87 -1.44 5.94 -15.79
CA GLN A 87 -1.48 5.71 -17.25
C GLN A 87 -0.20 6.17 -17.96
N GLY A 88 0.96 5.86 -17.38
CA GLY A 88 2.28 6.22 -17.88
C GLY A 88 2.98 7.28 -17.03
N TRP A 89 3.96 6.84 -16.23
CA TRP A 89 4.70 7.73 -15.32
C TRP A 89 5.51 8.79 -16.05
N GLY A 90 6.15 8.43 -17.16
CA GLY A 90 7.02 9.34 -17.91
C GLY A 90 6.31 10.64 -18.29
N SER A 91 5.07 10.55 -18.77
CA SER A 91 4.25 11.69 -19.16
C SER A 91 3.62 12.46 -18.00
N ARG A 92 3.44 11.84 -16.83
CA ARG A 92 2.67 12.41 -15.71
C ARG A 92 3.44 12.57 -14.41
N SER A 93 4.76 12.41 -14.43
CA SER A 93 5.59 12.46 -13.21
C SER A 93 5.47 13.79 -12.45
N LEU A 94 5.30 14.91 -13.17
CA LEU A 94 5.08 16.23 -12.55
C LEU A 94 3.71 16.31 -11.87
N GLU A 95 2.64 15.91 -12.56
CA GLU A 95 1.28 15.86 -12.01
C GLU A 95 1.21 14.97 -10.77
N VAL A 96 1.85 13.81 -10.81
CA VAL A 96 1.97 12.90 -9.66
C VAL A 96 2.64 13.61 -8.48
N THR A 97 3.77 14.27 -8.72
CA THR A 97 4.54 14.97 -7.68
C THR A 97 3.73 16.11 -7.06
N GLU A 98 3.11 16.95 -7.89
CA GLU A 98 2.24 18.05 -7.44
C GLU A 98 1.06 17.52 -6.64
N THR A 99 0.42 16.44 -7.09
CA THR A 99 -0.73 15.85 -6.40
C THR A 99 -0.34 15.31 -5.04
N VAL A 100 0.80 14.61 -4.93
CA VAL A 100 1.34 14.12 -3.65
C VAL A 100 1.51 15.25 -2.65
N PHE A 101 2.10 16.37 -3.05
CA PHE A 101 2.28 17.52 -2.16
C PHE A 101 0.97 18.24 -1.84
N LYS A 102 0.09 18.40 -2.84
CA LYS A 102 -1.20 19.09 -2.67
C LYS A 102 -2.10 18.43 -1.64
N ILE A 103 -2.08 17.10 -1.55
CA ILE A 103 -2.90 16.36 -0.59
C ILE A 103 -2.12 15.93 0.65
N GLU A 104 -0.86 16.35 0.76
CA GLU A 104 0.04 15.97 1.83
C GLU A 104 0.05 14.44 2.04
N ALA A 105 0.17 13.69 0.93
CA ALA A 105 0.14 12.23 0.99
C ALA A 105 1.33 11.73 1.82
N SER A 106 1.10 10.81 2.75
CA SER A 106 2.18 10.10 3.45
C SER A 106 2.60 8.87 2.65
N ILE A 107 1.67 8.28 1.90
CA ILE A 107 1.84 7.10 1.06
C ILE A 107 1.17 7.35 -0.30
N GLY A 108 1.84 6.98 -1.39
CA GLY A 108 1.28 6.96 -2.73
C GLY A 108 1.31 5.55 -3.32
N VAL A 109 0.20 5.09 -3.90
CA VAL A 109 0.07 3.85 -4.64
C VAL A 109 -0.32 4.19 -6.06
N PHE A 110 0.57 3.89 -6.99
CA PHE A 110 0.46 4.27 -8.39
C PHE A 110 0.40 3.03 -9.26
N THR A 111 -0.63 2.93 -10.11
CA THR A 111 -0.80 1.83 -11.05
C THR A 111 -0.63 2.31 -12.48
N GLU A 112 -0.41 1.36 -13.41
CA GLU A 112 -0.15 1.64 -14.83
C GLU A 112 1.01 2.62 -15.02
N VAL A 113 2.07 2.44 -14.23
CA VAL A 113 3.22 3.36 -14.25
C VAL A 113 4.12 3.12 -15.46
N GLY A 114 4.03 1.95 -16.07
CA GLY A 114 4.89 1.53 -17.16
C GLY A 114 6.35 1.38 -16.70
N GLU A 115 7.26 1.60 -17.62
CA GLU A 115 8.69 1.52 -17.41
C GLU A 115 9.26 2.81 -16.79
N LEU A 116 9.91 2.71 -15.61
CA LEU A 116 10.43 3.86 -14.85
C LEU A 116 11.88 4.27 -15.19
N TRP A 117 12.38 3.94 -16.38
CA TRP A 117 13.82 3.90 -16.68
C TRP A 117 14.55 5.24 -16.51
N ASN A 118 13.83 6.36 -16.55
CA ASN A 118 14.34 7.73 -16.30
C ASN A 118 13.34 8.58 -15.50
N ALA A 119 12.54 7.97 -14.64
CA ALA A 119 11.47 8.65 -13.94
C ALA A 119 11.99 9.66 -12.90
N SER A 120 11.47 10.89 -12.97
CA SER A 120 11.57 11.91 -11.91
C SER A 120 11.14 11.30 -10.59
N ARG A 121 12.02 11.34 -9.58
CA ARG A 121 11.69 10.86 -8.22
C ARG A 121 10.82 11.88 -7.51
N ILE A 122 9.84 11.40 -6.74
CA ILE A 122 9.08 12.25 -5.82
C ILE A 122 10.02 12.65 -4.66
N PRO A 123 10.31 13.95 -4.45
CA PRO A 123 11.20 14.38 -3.37
C PRO A 123 10.66 13.98 -2.00
N HIS A 124 11.54 13.58 -1.09
CA HIS A 124 11.20 13.11 0.27
C HIS A 124 10.42 11.79 0.36
N PHE A 125 10.36 11.01 -0.72
CA PHE A 125 9.79 9.66 -0.69
C PHE A 125 10.84 8.60 -1.02
N ASN A 126 10.68 7.44 -0.40
CA ASN A 126 11.27 6.19 -0.84
C ASN A 126 10.32 5.55 -1.85
N ILE A 127 10.85 5.13 -3.00
CA ILE A 127 10.07 4.60 -4.13
C ILE A 127 10.34 3.11 -4.31
N PHE A 128 9.29 2.32 -4.35
CA PHE A 128 9.32 0.88 -4.57
C PHE A 128 8.56 0.56 -5.86
N HIS A 129 9.27 0.04 -6.85
CA HIS A 129 8.69 -0.26 -8.16
C HIS A 129 8.66 -1.77 -8.44
N GLN A 130 7.55 -2.21 -9.00
CA GLN A 130 7.36 -3.53 -9.58
C GLN A 130 6.86 -3.38 -11.02
N GLY A 131 7.65 -3.86 -11.98
CA GLY A 131 7.25 -3.88 -13.39
C GLY A 131 6.03 -4.78 -13.62
N GLY A 132 5.17 -4.38 -14.55
CA GLY A 132 4.04 -5.18 -15.01
C GLY A 132 4.45 -6.25 -16.02
N THR A 133 3.47 -7.06 -16.44
CA THR A 133 3.66 -8.08 -17.50
C THR A 133 3.67 -7.48 -18.91
N ASN A 134 3.38 -6.19 -19.06
CA ASN A 134 3.43 -5.45 -20.32
C ASN A 134 4.02 -4.04 -20.09
N LYS A 135 4.29 -3.32 -21.19
CA LYS A 135 4.97 -2.00 -21.18
C LYS A 135 4.19 -0.88 -20.48
N SER A 136 2.87 -1.02 -20.37
CA SER A 136 1.98 -0.02 -19.76
C SER A 136 1.62 -0.36 -18.31
N GLY A 137 1.90 -1.60 -17.88
CA GLY A 137 1.57 -2.10 -16.56
C GLY A 137 2.60 -1.70 -15.51
N GLY A 138 2.44 -2.26 -14.32
CA GLY A 138 3.36 -2.04 -13.20
C GLY A 138 2.76 -1.18 -12.12
N VAL A 139 3.40 -1.25 -10.95
CA VAL A 139 2.98 -0.59 -9.72
C VAL A 139 4.18 0.10 -9.11
N CYS A 140 3.96 1.32 -8.63
CA CYS A 140 4.92 2.09 -7.86
C CYS A 140 4.30 2.47 -6.52
N VAL A 141 4.97 2.16 -5.42
CA VAL A 141 4.58 2.59 -4.08
C VAL A 141 5.60 3.61 -3.59
N ALA A 142 5.13 4.81 -3.25
CA ALA A 142 5.91 5.86 -2.65
C ALA A 142 5.59 5.94 -1.16
N ILE A 143 6.62 5.93 -0.31
CA ILE A 143 6.49 6.06 1.15
C ILE A 143 7.30 7.27 1.60
N GLY A 144 6.66 8.23 2.27
CA GLY A 144 7.34 9.41 2.77
C GLY A 144 8.49 9.04 3.71
N LYS A 145 9.63 9.72 3.62
CA LYS A 145 10.85 9.42 4.42
C LYS A 145 10.66 9.61 5.92
N HIS A 146 9.58 10.26 6.34
CA HIS A 146 9.16 10.34 7.74
C HIS A 146 8.53 9.02 8.24
N LEU A 147 8.25 8.06 7.35
CA LEU A 147 7.79 6.72 7.65
C LEU A 147 8.89 5.68 7.37
N LYS A 148 8.82 4.55 8.06
CA LYS A 148 9.64 3.37 7.76
C LYS A 148 8.90 2.49 6.75
N GLY A 149 9.55 2.16 5.64
CA GLY A 149 9.01 1.28 4.61
C GLY A 149 10.06 0.26 4.17
N CYS A 150 9.64 -0.99 4.00
CA CYS A 150 10.50 -2.08 3.55
C CYS A 150 9.78 -2.87 2.46
N ARG A 151 10.53 -3.33 1.44
CA ARG A 151 10.03 -4.26 0.44
C ARG A 151 10.21 -5.68 0.96
N VAL A 152 9.11 -6.41 1.11
CA VAL A 152 9.14 -7.85 1.37
C VAL A 152 8.98 -8.56 0.03
N SER A 153 9.97 -9.35 -0.36
CA SER A 153 9.86 -10.20 -1.55
C SER A 153 8.95 -11.38 -1.25
N CYS A 154 7.91 -11.54 -2.06
CA CYS A 154 7.12 -12.77 -2.15
C CYS A 154 7.78 -13.66 -3.21
N ASN A 155 8.00 -14.95 -2.89
CA ASN A 155 8.48 -15.96 -3.83
C ASN A 155 7.30 -16.70 -4.42
#